data_AF-A0A3D0R2K3-F1
#
_entry.id   AF-A0A3D0R2K3-F1
#
_cell.length_a   1.000
_cell.length_b   1.000
_cell.length_c   1.000
_cell.angle_alpha   90.00
_cell.angle_beta   90.00
_cell.angle_gamma   90.00
#
_symmetry.space_group_name_H-M   'P 1'
#
loop_
_entity.id
_entity.type
_entity.pdbx_description
1 polymer ?
#
loop_
_entity_poly.entity_id
_entity_poly.type
_entity_poly.pdbx_seq_one_letter_code
_entity_poly.pdbx_strand_id
1 'polypeptide(L)'
;MTAVTRTGKAGPAGTAGPAPGAEGEYGAGPALELLVHGVGGTTPEEMLDDPRTVRVTGDDTAGIHRRTDDVDAEQRPEEYRDRPVPEAYCWSGLTSGNGARALWLLLLPFMVVNLAHWMRPTAAGSSAVVRLYGLLVRLVALSLTVLLVAAACEVALDLAAWQCAGSAACADSRTWLGFLSPENGGWWSLPGRRLAFAACVPAALTGLLWWLSHRTWSAYESAPPPAHEQVREDD
;
A
#
# COMPACT_ATOMS: atom_id res chain seq x y z
N MET A 1 45.08 -30.88 -40.24
CA MET A 1 45.38 -29.96 -41.37
C MET A 1 44.12 -29.91 -42.25
N THR A 2 43.24 -28.92 -42.01
CA THR A 2 43.17 -27.63 -42.75
C THR A 2 42.47 -27.86 -44.10
N ALA A 3 41.15 -27.69 -44.19
CA ALA A 3 40.34 -26.47 -44.27
C ALA A 3 39.99 -26.08 -45.73
N VAL A 4 38.74 -25.63 -45.90
CA VAL A 4 38.31 -24.38 -46.56
C VAL A 4 37.03 -24.64 -47.36
N THR A 5 35.93 -24.01 -46.94
CA THR A 5 34.94 -23.51 -47.90
C THR A 5 34.32 -22.20 -47.41
N ARG A 6 34.70 -21.16 -48.16
CA ARG A 6 34.18 -19.80 -48.36
C ARG A 6 32.93 -19.29 -47.63
N THR A 7 33.14 -18.10 -47.08
CA THR A 7 32.26 -16.98 -46.71
C THR A 7 31.29 -16.49 -47.80
N GLY A 8 30.09 -16.07 -47.39
CA GLY A 8 29.17 -15.20 -48.12
C GLY A 8 28.57 -14.12 -47.18
N LYS A 9 28.66 -12.87 -47.60
CA LYS A 9 28.43 -11.59 -46.88
C LYS A 9 26.97 -11.34 -46.44
N ALA A 10 26.83 -10.69 -45.27
CA ALA A 10 25.62 -10.03 -44.81
C ALA A 10 25.33 -8.74 -45.60
N GLY A 11 24.06 -8.50 -45.94
CA GLY A 11 23.52 -7.21 -46.35
C GLY A 11 22.68 -6.60 -45.22
N PRO A 12 22.54 -5.26 -45.13
CA PRO A 12 21.79 -4.62 -44.06
C PRO A 12 20.29 -4.66 -44.38
N ALA A 13 19.50 -5.33 -43.53
CA ALA A 13 18.05 -5.18 -43.52
C ALA A 13 17.72 -3.86 -42.83
N GLY A 14 17.14 -2.92 -43.59
CA GLY A 14 16.62 -1.67 -43.07
C GLY A 14 15.53 -1.92 -42.02
N THR A 15 15.63 -1.23 -40.90
CA THR A 15 14.60 -1.12 -39.87
C THR A 15 13.41 -0.35 -40.44
N ALA A 16 12.43 -1.07 -40.99
CA ALA A 16 11.08 -0.55 -41.13
C ALA A 16 10.50 -0.45 -39.71
N GLY A 17 10.13 0.77 -39.30
CA GLY A 17 9.39 0.98 -38.05
C GLY A 17 8.06 0.22 -38.08
N PRO A 18 7.50 -0.17 -36.92
CA PRO A 18 6.23 -0.87 -36.90
C PRO A 18 5.14 0.01 -37.52
N ALA A 19 4.37 -0.56 -38.44
CA ALA A 19 3.20 0.07 -39.02
C ALA A 19 2.16 0.36 -37.92
N PRO A 20 1.48 1.53 -37.95
CA PRO A 20 0.36 1.79 -37.05
C PRO A 20 -0.85 1.02 -37.56
N GLY A 21 -1.21 -0.07 -36.88
CA GLY A 21 -2.34 -0.89 -37.31
C GLY A 21 -2.38 -2.24 -36.64
N ALA A 22 -2.55 -2.24 -35.31
CA ALA A 22 -3.08 -3.37 -34.55
C ALA A 22 -3.52 -2.86 -33.18
N GLU A 23 -4.47 -1.92 -33.17
CA GLU A 23 -5.23 -1.62 -31.97
C GLU A 23 -6.15 -2.80 -31.72
N GLY A 24 -5.74 -3.69 -30.82
CA GLY A 24 -6.65 -4.63 -30.20
C GLY A 24 -7.75 -3.82 -29.51
N GLU A 25 -8.98 -4.25 -29.72
CA GLU A 25 -10.21 -3.64 -29.22
C GLU A 25 -10.24 -3.71 -27.67
N TYR A 26 -9.51 -2.80 -27.02
CA TYR A 26 -9.49 -2.62 -25.58
C TYR A 26 -10.72 -1.83 -25.14
N GLY A 27 -11.89 -2.46 -25.11
CA GLY A 27 -13.12 -1.89 -24.54
C GLY A 27 -13.70 -0.71 -25.30
N ALA A 28 -15.02 -0.61 -25.38
CA ALA A 28 -15.74 0.41 -26.15
C ALA A 28 -15.65 1.85 -25.59
N GLY A 29 -14.66 2.16 -24.75
CA GLY A 29 -14.44 3.46 -24.13
C GLY A 29 -13.32 4.27 -24.80
N PRO A 30 -13.26 5.60 -24.58
CA PRO A 30 -12.17 6.43 -25.05
C PRO A 30 -10.84 6.03 -24.40
N ALA A 31 -9.73 6.20 -25.13
CA ALA A 31 -8.39 6.02 -24.55
C ALA A 31 -8.18 7.02 -23.39
N LEU A 32 -7.48 6.61 -22.33
CA LEU A 32 -7.18 7.46 -21.18
C LEU A 32 -5.66 7.76 -21.12
N GLU A 33 -5.31 9.00 -20.82
CA GLU A 33 -3.93 9.44 -20.56
C GLU A 33 -3.77 9.80 -19.08
N LEU A 34 -3.02 9.00 -18.32
CA LEU A 34 -2.77 9.25 -16.91
C LEU A 34 -1.53 10.13 -16.72
N LEU A 35 -1.75 11.39 -16.36
CA LEU A 35 -0.73 12.35 -15.98
C LEU A 35 -0.38 12.15 -14.51
N VAL A 36 0.92 11.99 -14.21
CA VAL A 36 1.42 11.79 -12.84
C VAL A 36 2.51 12.81 -12.55
N HIS A 37 2.30 13.64 -11.53
CA HIS A 37 3.32 14.62 -11.14
C HIS A 37 4.50 13.97 -10.40
N GLY A 38 5.67 14.58 -10.52
CA GLY A 38 6.86 14.24 -9.73
C GLY A 38 6.76 14.68 -8.26
N VAL A 39 7.90 14.79 -7.59
CA VAL A 39 7.97 15.24 -6.18
C VAL A 39 7.92 16.77 -6.15
N GLY A 40 6.72 17.34 -6.27
CA GLY A 40 6.53 18.80 -6.27
C GLY A 40 5.12 19.24 -5.88
N GLY A 41 4.14 18.33 -5.92
CA GLY A 41 2.77 18.65 -5.54
C GLY A 41 2.04 19.56 -6.51
N THR A 42 2.36 19.43 -7.81
CA THR A 42 1.65 20.08 -8.91
C THR A 42 0.15 19.85 -8.79
N THR A 43 -0.64 20.91 -8.97
CA THR A 43 -2.09 20.84 -8.82
C THR A 43 -2.74 20.18 -10.05
N PRO A 44 -3.97 19.65 -9.94
CA PRO A 44 -4.66 19.11 -11.10
C PRO A 44 -4.88 20.16 -12.20
N GLU A 45 -5.07 21.43 -11.85
CA GLU A 45 -5.22 22.53 -12.82
C GLU A 45 -3.96 22.73 -13.65
N GLU A 46 -2.79 22.68 -12.99
CA GLU A 46 -1.50 22.79 -13.66
C GLU A 46 -1.19 21.56 -14.51
N MET A 47 -1.53 20.35 -14.03
CA MET A 47 -1.33 19.12 -14.79
C MET A 47 -2.22 19.04 -16.02
N LEU A 48 -3.48 19.47 -15.90
CA LEU A 48 -4.47 19.43 -16.97
C LEU A 48 -4.47 20.71 -17.82
N ASP A 49 -3.66 21.71 -17.50
CA ASP A 49 -3.67 23.04 -18.15
C ASP A 49 -5.10 23.61 -18.28
N ASP A 50 -5.91 23.44 -17.23
CA ASP A 50 -7.31 23.87 -17.20
C ASP A 50 -7.70 24.29 -15.77
N PRO A 51 -8.24 25.50 -15.55
CA PRO A 51 -8.65 25.97 -14.22
C PRO A 51 -9.91 25.28 -13.67
N ARG A 52 -10.65 24.53 -14.48
CA ARG A 52 -11.93 23.89 -14.14
C ARG A 52 -11.75 22.38 -14.07
N THR A 53 -11.19 21.89 -12.97
CA THR A 53 -11.01 20.44 -12.74
C THR A 53 -12.09 19.88 -11.80
N VAL A 54 -12.39 18.59 -11.97
CA VAL A 54 -13.33 17.83 -11.13
C VAL A 54 -12.66 16.53 -10.70
N ARG A 55 -12.75 16.21 -9.40
CA ARG A 55 -12.30 14.90 -8.87
C ARG A 55 -13.30 13.82 -9.28
N VAL A 56 -12.85 12.89 -10.11
CA VAL A 56 -13.67 11.78 -10.62
C VAL A 56 -13.65 10.60 -9.65
N THR A 57 -12.50 10.35 -9.01
CA THR A 57 -12.37 9.30 -7.99
C THR A 57 -11.28 9.65 -6.97
N GLY A 58 -11.31 8.96 -5.82
CA GLY A 58 -10.43 9.20 -4.69
C GLY A 58 -10.98 10.22 -3.70
N ASP A 59 -10.09 10.81 -2.90
CA ASP A 59 -10.42 11.69 -1.79
C ASP A 59 -9.49 12.93 -1.75
N ASP A 60 -9.54 13.69 -0.66
CA ASP A 60 -8.76 14.92 -0.48
C ASP A 60 -7.25 14.64 -0.29
N THR A 61 -6.87 13.37 -0.06
CA THR A 61 -5.47 12.96 0.14
C THR A 61 -4.84 12.52 -1.18
N ALA A 62 -5.57 11.72 -1.97
CA ALA A 62 -5.17 11.34 -3.32
C ALA A 62 -6.40 11.10 -4.19
N GLY A 63 -6.35 11.59 -5.44
CA GLY A 63 -7.48 11.51 -6.35
C GLY A 63 -7.09 11.63 -7.81
N ILE A 64 -7.99 11.15 -8.66
CA ILE A 64 -7.92 11.34 -10.11
C ILE A 64 -8.86 12.47 -10.48
N HIS A 65 -8.34 13.44 -11.22
CA HIS A 65 -9.05 14.61 -11.67
C HIS A 65 -9.13 14.63 -13.19
N ARG A 66 -10.26 15.11 -13.72
CA ARG A 66 -10.46 15.42 -15.14
C ARG A 66 -10.79 16.90 -15.30
N ARG A 67 -10.65 17.41 -16.53
CA ARG A 67 -11.26 18.69 -16.90
C ARG A 67 -12.78 18.55 -16.82
N THR A 68 -13.47 19.63 -16.49
CA THR A 68 -14.94 19.63 -16.37
C THR A 68 -15.62 19.15 -17.65
N ASP A 69 -15.05 19.49 -18.81
CA ASP A 69 -15.60 19.14 -20.12
C ASP A 69 -15.39 17.65 -20.48
N ASP A 70 -14.51 16.95 -19.75
CA ASP A 70 -14.10 15.55 -19.99
C ASP A 70 -14.69 14.56 -18.97
N VAL A 71 -15.50 15.03 -18.00
CA VAL A 71 -16.10 14.17 -16.96
C VAL A 71 -16.97 13.06 -17.56
N ASP A 72 -17.75 13.41 -18.59
CA ASP A 72 -18.68 12.49 -19.25
C ASP A 72 -18.10 11.87 -20.54
N ALA A 73 -16.77 11.79 -20.67
CA ALA A 73 -16.12 11.31 -21.89
C ALA A 73 -16.56 9.88 -22.29
N GLU A 74 -16.86 9.03 -21.29
CA GLU A 74 -17.39 7.67 -21.51
C GLU A 74 -18.75 7.64 -22.22
N GLN A 75 -19.55 8.71 -22.07
CA GLN A 75 -20.87 8.84 -22.72
C GLN A 75 -20.74 9.37 -24.16
N ARG A 76 -19.55 9.86 -24.55
CA ARG A 76 -19.28 10.51 -25.84
C ARG A 76 -17.97 10.00 -26.44
N PRO A 77 -17.77 8.67 -26.59
CA PRO A 77 -16.51 8.09 -27.04
C PRO A 77 -16.10 8.58 -28.44
N GLU A 78 -17.09 8.93 -29.26
CA GLU A 78 -16.92 9.50 -30.59
C GLU A 78 -16.07 10.79 -30.62
N GLU A 79 -16.16 11.63 -29.57
CA GLU A 79 -15.39 12.88 -29.48
C GLU A 79 -13.91 12.68 -29.13
N TYR A 80 -13.54 11.45 -28.74
CA TYR A 80 -12.21 11.09 -28.24
C TYR A 80 -11.61 9.91 -29.03
N ARG A 81 -12.10 9.63 -30.24
CA ARG A 81 -11.50 8.60 -31.11
C ARG A 81 -10.04 8.88 -31.45
N ASP A 82 -9.73 10.15 -31.71
CA ASP A 82 -8.39 10.56 -32.18
C ASP A 82 -7.51 11.16 -31.06
N ARG A 83 -7.98 11.18 -29.81
CA ARG A 83 -7.22 11.73 -28.68
C ARG A 83 -7.59 11.07 -27.35
N PRO A 84 -6.63 10.79 -26.47
CA PRO A 84 -6.95 10.28 -25.15
C PRO A 84 -7.57 11.36 -24.27
N VAL A 85 -8.34 10.92 -23.28
CA VAL A 85 -8.88 11.77 -22.20
C VAL A 85 -7.79 11.93 -21.13
N PRO A 86 -7.30 13.16 -20.87
CA PRO A 86 -6.28 13.38 -19.86
C PRO A 86 -6.86 13.31 -18.44
N GLU A 87 -6.20 12.54 -17.58
CA GLU A 87 -6.52 12.37 -16.17
C GLU A 87 -5.31 12.73 -15.31
N ALA A 88 -5.47 13.67 -14.38
CA ALA A 88 -4.42 14.02 -13.43
C ALA A 88 -4.53 13.17 -12.17
N TYR A 89 -3.52 12.35 -11.88
CA TYR A 89 -3.38 11.69 -10.60
C TYR A 89 -2.60 12.56 -9.62
N CYS A 90 -3.31 13.12 -8.65
CA CYS A 90 -2.75 13.95 -7.60
C CYS A 90 -2.51 13.10 -6.35
N TRP A 91 -1.25 12.96 -5.94
CA TRP A 91 -0.83 12.08 -4.84
C TRP A 91 -0.02 12.80 -3.75
N SER A 92 0.21 14.10 -3.90
CA SER A 92 1.01 14.91 -2.98
C SER A 92 0.48 14.92 -1.55
N GLY A 93 -0.84 14.78 -1.36
CA GLY A 93 -1.46 14.64 -0.05
C GLY A 93 -1.01 13.38 0.70
N LEU A 94 -0.48 12.35 0.02
CA LEU A 94 0.10 11.14 0.62
C LEU A 94 1.44 11.39 1.32
N THR A 95 2.17 12.44 0.96
CA THR A 95 3.51 12.74 1.50
C THR A 95 3.61 14.03 2.29
N SER A 96 2.64 14.96 2.20
CA SER A 96 2.78 16.35 2.69
C SER A 96 1.95 16.75 3.93
N GLY A 97 1.23 15.84 4.59
CA GLY A 97 0.28 16.20 5.68
C GLY A 97 0.69 15.87 7.12
N ASN A 98 -0.33 15.72 7.99
CA ASN A 98 -0.31 15.77 9.46
C ASN A 98 0.82 15.00 10.19
N GLY A 99 1.25 15.50 11.36
CA GLY A 99 2.29 14.92 12.23
C GLY A 99 2.01 13.50 12.74
N ALA A 100 0.75 13.04 12.70
CA ALA A 100 0.39 11.63 12.86
C ALA A 100 1.12 10.72 11.84
N ARG A 101 1.65 11.27 10.75
CA ARG A 101 2.51 10.54 9.83
C ARG A 101 3.77 9.98 10.48
N ALA A 102 4.26 10.58 11.56
CA ALA A 102 5.40 10.04 12.30
C ALA A 102 5.13 8.63 12.85
N LEU A 103 3.87 8.27 13.15
CA LEU A 103 3.51 6.91 13.56
C LEU A 103 3.77 5.88 12.44
N TRP A 104 3.85 6.28 11.17
CA TRP A 104 4.27 5.37 10.10
C TRP A 104 5.68 4.82 10.30
N LEU A 105 6.56 5.51 11.03
CA LEU A 105 7.89 4.98 11.32
C LEU A 105 7.84 3.69 12.15
N LEU A 106 6.83 3.53 13.01
CA LEU A 106 6.58 2.27 13.73
C LEU A 106 6.15 1.16 12.77
N LEU A 107 5.45 1.51 11.69
CA LEU A 107 4.94 0.58 10.69
C LEU A 107 5.92 0.36 9.51
N LEU A 108 6.98 1.15 9.43
CA LEU A 108 8.00 1.06 8.40
C LEU A 108 8.55 -0.36 8.20
N PRO A 109 8.91 -1.14 9.25
CA PRO A 109 9.35 -2.52 9.05
C PRO A 109 8.28 -3.40 8.39
N PHE A 110 6.99 -3.17 8.67
CA PHE A 110 5.89 -3.89 8.02
C PHE A 110 5.72 -3.46 6.56
N MET A 111 5.88 -2.17 6.26
CA MET A 111 5.85 -1.67 4.87
C MET A 111 6.93 -2.32 4.00
N VAL A 112 8.13 -2.48 4.54
CA VAL A 112 9.24 -3.15 3.82
C VAL A 112 8.91 -4.61 3.51
N VAL A 113 8.30 -5.32 4.46
CA VAL A 113 7.88 -6.71 4.25
C VAL A 113 6.72 -6.81 3.25
N ASN A 114 5.78 -5.87 3.29
CA ASN A 114 4.72 -5.76 2.29
C ASN A 114 5.31 -5.53 0.89
N LEU A 115 6.27 -4.62 0.75
CA LEU A 115 6.97 -4.40 -0.52
C LEU A 115 7.70 -5.65 -1.00
N ALA A 116 8.40 -6.35 -0.10
CA ALA A 116 9.07 -7.59 -0.43
C ALA A 116 8.09 -8.63 -0.99
N HIS A 117 6.87 -8.73 -0.44
CA HIS A 117 5.84 -9.61 -1.00
C HIS A 117 5.57 -9.35 -2.49
N TRP A 118 5.48 -8.08 -2.89
CA TRP A 118 5.25 -7.66 -4.27
C TRP A 118 6.49 -7.79 -5.17
N MET A 119 7.70 -7.76 -4.60
CA MET A 119 8.97 -7.99 -5.31
C MET A 119 9.26 -9.47 -5.61
N ARG A 120 8.26 -10.35 -5.48
CA ARG A 120 8.40 -11.80 -5.72
C ARG A 120 8.90 -12.06 -7.14
N PRO A 121 9.98 -12.86 -7.33
CA PRO A 121 10.52 -13.15 -8.66
C PRO A 121 9.47 -13.79 -9.59
N THR A 122 9.48 -13.40 -10.87
CA THR A 122 8.68 -14.06 -11.90
C THR A 122 9.12 -15.52 -12.04
N ALA A 123 8.16 -16.43 -12.21
CA ALA A 123 8.34 -17.87 -12.03
C ALA A 123 9.12 -18.56 -13.18
N ALA A 124 10.19 -17.96 -13.67
CA ALA A 124 11.10 -18.58 -14.64
C ALA A 124 11.97 -19.65 -13.94
N GLY A 125 11.41 -20.84 -13.73
CA GLY A 125 12.21 -22.07 -13.62
C GLY A 125 12.20 -22.85 -12.30
N SER A 126 11.74 -22.32 -11.16
CA SER A 126 11.60 -23.17 -9.96
C SER A 126 10.48 -22.76 -8.98
N SER A 127 9.37 -23.50 -9.00
CA SER A 127 8.24 -23.28 -8.10
C SER A 127 8.62 -23.39 -6.61
N ALA A 128 9.64 -24.18 -6.28
CA ALA A 128 10.13 -24.35 -4.92
C ALA A 128 10.76 -23.07 -4.33
N VAL A 129 11.60 -22.37 -5.11
CA VAL A 129 12.23 -21.12 -4.66
C VAL A 129 11.18 -20.05 -4.42
N VAL A 130 10.19 -19.94 -5.31
CA VAL A 130 9.14 -18.93 -5.14
C VAL A 130 8.18 -19.23 -3.99
N ARG A 131 8.02 -20.51 -3.62
CA ARG A 131 7.32 -20.92 -2.38
C ARG A 131 8.15 -20.61 -1.13
N LEU A 132 9.44 -20.92 -1.15
CA LEU A 132 10.35 -20.64 -0.03
C LEU A 132 10.42 -19.13 0.23
N TYR A 133 10.56 -18.31 -0.81
CA TYR A 133 10.51 -16.85 -0.70
C TYR A 133 9.22 -16.39 -0.01
N GLY A 134 8.07 -16.87 -0.48
CA GLY A 134 6.77 -16.54 0.12
C GLY A 134 6.65 -16.97 1.59
N LEU A 135 7.19 -18.15 1.94
CA LEU A 135 7.23 -18.62 3.33
C LEU A 135 8.10 -17.71 4.21
N LEU A 136 9.30 -17.37 3.75
CA LEU A 136 10.23 -16.51 4.49
C LEU A 136 9.63 -15.12 4.72
N VAL A 137 9.04 -14.50 3.70
CA VAL A 137 8.35 -13.21 3.83
C VAL A 137 7.22 -13.28 4.88
N ARG A 138 6.42 -14.36 4.87
CA ARG A 138 5.36 -14.58 5.87
C ARG A 138 5.92 -14.77 7.29
N LEU A 139 7.02 -15.51 7.45
CA LEU A 139 7.66 -15.70 8.75
C LEU A 139 8.24 -14.40 9.30
N VAL A 140 8.84 -13.56 8.44
CA VAL A 140 9.32 -12.23 8.84
C VAL A 140 8.15 -11.34 9.25
N ALA A 141 7.07 -11.32 8.47
CA ALA A 141 5.85 -10.57 8.80
C ALA A 141 5.27 -10.98 10.17
N LEU A 142 5.15 -12.29 10.39
CA LEU A 142 4.68 -12.85 11.66
C LEU A 142 5.62 -12.47 12.81
N SER A 143 6.93 -12.58 12.61
CA SER A 143 7.93 -12.25 13.63
C SER A 143 7.85 -10.78 14.04
N LEU A 144 7.75 -9.86 13.07
CA LEU A 144 7.57 -8.43 13.37
C LEU A 144 6.30 -8.16 14.15
N THR A 145 5.20 -8.85 13.83
CA THR A 145 3.93 -8.73 14.56
C THR A 145 4.10 -9.16 16.01
N VAL A 146 4.73 -10.32 16.23
CA VAL A 146 5.02 -10.85 17.57
C VAL A 146 5.94 -9.90 18.34
N LEU A 147 7.01 -9.39 17.72
CA LEU A 147 7.94 -8.43 18.31
C LEU A 147 7.24 -7.14 18.75
N LEU A 148 6.38 -6.59 17.89
CA LEU A 148 5.61 -5.39 18.20
C LEU A 148 4.67 -5.60 19.39
N VAL A 149 3.92 -6.71 19.41
CA VAL A 149 3.00 -7.04 20.52
C VAL A 149 3.79 -7.33 21.80
N ALA A 150 4.92 -8.05 21.71
CA ALA A 150 5.79 -8.31 22.85
C ALA A 150 6.36 -7.02 23.44
N ALA A 151 6.80 -6.06 22.61
CA ALA A 151 7.23 -4.76 23.07
C ALA A 151 6.12 -3.99 23.79
N ALA A 152 4.88 -4.07 23.31
CA ALA A 152 3.73 -3.49 23.99
C ALA A 152 3.45 -4.18 25.35
N CYS A 153 3.59 -5.51 25.42
CA CYS A 153 3.49 -6.27 26.67
C CYS A 153 4.57 -5.85 27.67
N GLU A 154 5.83 -5.76 27.26
CA GLU A 154 6.95 -5.31 28.10
C GLU A 154 6.67 -3.91 28.69
N VAL A 155 6.29 -2.95 27.86
CA VAL A 155 6.01 -1.59 28.33
C VAL A 155 4.81 -1.54 29.28
N ALA A 156 3.70 -2.18 28.91
CA ALA A 156 2.45 -2.08 29.65
C ALA A 156 2.43 -2.96 30.91
N LEU A 157 2.77 -4.25 30.76
CA LEU A 157 2.67 -5.24 31.84
C LEU A 157 3.88 -5.16 32.77
N ASP A 158 5.09 -5.15 32.22
CA ASP A 158 6.30 -5.20 33.02
C ASP A 158 6.69 -3.81 33.55
N LEU A 159 7.04 -2.87 32.68
CA LEU A 159 7.54 -1.56 33.12
C LEU A 159 6.46 -0.74 33.85
N ALA A 160 5.27 -0.63 33.29
CA ALA A 160 4.21 0.22 33.85
C ALA A 160 3.47 -0.47 35.00
N ALA A 161 2.87 -1.64 34.77
CA ALA A 161 1.98 -2.27 35.76
C ALA A 161 2.71 -3.07 36.84
N TRP A 162 3.81 -3.76 36.51
CA TRP A 162 4.55 -4.56 37.47
C TRP A 162 5.56 -3.72 38.25
N GLN A 163 6.47 -3.04 37.55
CA GLN A 163 7.58 -2.31 38.15
C GLN A 163 7.14 -0.94 38.70
N CYS A 164 6.61 -0.04 37.86
CA CYS A 164 6.31 1.32 38.30
C CYS A 164 5.08 1.38 39.21
N ALA A 165 3.93 0.85 38.78
CA ALA A 165 2.73 0.86 39.59
C ALA A 165 2.85 -0.02 40.85
N GLY A 166 3.78 -0.98 40.88
CA GLY A 166 4.10 -1.75 42.08
C GLY A 166 5.02 -1.04 43.07
N SER A 167 5.61 0.10 42.69
CA SER A 167 6.50 0.90 43.51
C SER A 167 5.83 2.21 43.90
N ALA A 168 5.62 2.43 45.20
CA ALA A 168 5.01 3.65 45.73
C ALA A 168 5.72 4.92 45.24
N ALA A 169 7.05 4.96 45.30
CA ALA A 169 7.84 6.09 44.84
C ALA A 169 7.63 6.40 43.34
N CYS A 170 7.48 5.38 42.49
CA CYS A 170 7.22 5.59 41.07
C CYS A 170 5.78 6.04 40.80
N ALA A 171 4.80 5.41 41.47
CA ALA A 171 3.39 5.75 41.33
C ALA A 171 3.06 7.16 41.87
N ASP A 172 3.66 7.57 42.98
CA ASP A 172 3.42 8.90 43.58
C ASP A 172 3.93 10.03 42.71
N SER A 173 5.06 9.82 42.02
CA SER A 173 5.59 10.78 41.04
C SER A 173 4.74 10.89 39.77
N ARG A 174 3.81 9.96 39.55
CA ARG A 174 2.99 9.84 38.33
C ARG A 174 1.53 9.72 38.72
N THR A 175 0.88 10.86 38.97
CA THR A 175 -0.50 10.94 39.49
C THR A 175 -1.52 10.11 38.70
N TRP A 176 -1.33 9.90 37.40
CA TRP A 176 -2.17 9.03 36.56
C TRP A 176 -2.07 7.53 36.88
N LEU A 177 -0.99 7.08 37.54
CA LEU A 177 -0.80 5.71 38.03
C LEU A 177 -1.21 5.54 39.49
N GLY A 178 -1.55 6.63 40.19
CA GLY A 178 -1.85 6.60 41.62
C GLY A 178 -2.91 5.55 41.98
N PHE A 179 -4.00 5.44 41.20
CA PHE A 179 -5.08 4.48 41.47
C PHE A 179 -4.64 2.99 41.43
N LEU A 180 -3.47 2.69 40.85
CA LEU A 180 -2.86 1.35 40.80
C LEU A 180 -1.85 1.11 41.93
N SER A 181 -1.47 2.16 42.68
CA SER A 181 -0.47 2.08 43.75
C SER A 181 -0.93 1.16 44.89
N PRO A 182 -0.03 0.32 45.44
CA PRO A 182 -0.28 -0.49 46.63
C PRO A 182 -0.78 0.34 47.82
N GLU A 183 -0.27 1.56 47.96
CA GLU A 183 -0.52 2.41 49.14
C GLU A 183 -1.95 2.96 49.18
N ASN A 184 -2.60 3.11 48.03
CA ASN A 184 -3.98 3.60 47.97
C ASN A 184 -5.01 2.55 48.43
N GLY A 185 -4.59 1.30 48.63
CA GLY A 185 -5.47 0.22 49.15
C GLY A 185 -6.73 -0.05 48.30
N GLY A 186 -6.79 0.52 47.09
CA GLY A 186 -7.98 0.52 46.25
C GLY A 186 -8.20 -0.80 45.52
N TRP A 187 -9.36 -0.95 44.87
CA TRP A 187 -9.73 -2.16 44.14
C TRP A 187 -8.70 -2.62 43.10
N TRP A 188 -7.98 -1.67 42.50
CA TRP A 188 -7.01 -1.89 41.42
C TRP A 188 -5.56 -2.07 41.90
N SER A 189 -5.27 -1.93 43.19
CA SER A 189 -3.91 -2.06 43.75
C SER A 189 -3.42 -3.52 43.80
N LEU A 190 -4.36 -4.49 43.73
CA LEU A 190 -4.05 -5.91 43.69
C LEU A 190 -3.24 -6.28 42.43
N PRO A 191 -2.12 -7.01 42.56
CA PRO A 191 -1.21 -7.31 41.44
C PRO A 191 -1.88 -7.95 40.22
N GLY A 192 -2.86 -8.85 40.42
CA GLY A 192 -3.58 -9.47 39.32
C GLY A 192 -4.47 -8.50 38.54
N ARG A 193 -5.07 -7.51 39.23
CA ARG A 193 -6.02 -6.57 38.61
C ARG A 193 -5.33 -5.45 37.84
N ARG A 194 -4.22 -4.93 38.36
CA ARG A 194 -3.37 -3.98 37.63
C ARG A 194 -2.84 -4.59 36.33
N LEU A 195 -2.40 -5.85 36.35
CA LEU A 195 -1.92 -6.57 35.18
C LEU A 195 -3.06 -6.83 34.19
N ALA A 196 -4.24 -7.22 34.67
CA ALA A 196 -5.42 -7.40 33.82
C ALA A 196 -5.83 -6.10 33.12
N PHE A 197 -5.81 -4.97 33.83
CA PHE A 197 -6.07 -3.66 33.24
C PHE A 197 -5.00 -3.28 32.20
N ALA A 198 -3.72 -3.49 32.51
CA ALA A 198 -2.63 -3.20 31.58
C ALA A 198 -2.64 -4.11 30.34
N ALA A 199 -3.14 -5.34 30.45
CA ALA A 199 -3.32 -6.26 29.31
C ALA A 199 -4.31 -5.74 28.26
N CYS A 200 -5.17 -4.78 28.61
CA CYS A 200 -6.01 -4.10 27.63
C CYS A 200 -5.19 -3.39 26.54
N VAL A 201 -3.96 -2.94 26.83
CA VAL A 201 -3.10 -2.26 25.85
C VAL A 201 -2.65 -3.19 24.71
N PRO A 202 -1.94 -4.31 24.96
CA PRO A 202 -1.57 -5.24 23.89
C PRO A 202 -2.80 -5.89 23.23
N ALA A 203 -3.91 -6.10 23.96
CA ALA A 203 -5.16 -6.61 23.39
C ALA A 203 -5.78 -5.59 22.42
N ALA A 204 -5.83 -4.31 22.78
CA ALA A 204 -6.33 -3.25 21.91
C ALA A 204 -5.43 -3.07 20.68
N LEU A 205 -4.11 -3.13 20.83
CA LEU A 205 -3.16 -3.09 19.71
C LEU A 205 -3.41 -4.25 18.74
N THR A 206 -3.56 -5.46 19.26
CA THR A 206 -3.85 -6.66 18.44
C THR A 206 -5.19 -6.52 17.71
N GLY A 207 -6.23 -6.06 18.42
CA GLY A 207 -7.54 -5.80 17.83
C GLY A 207 -7.51 -4.71 16.76
N LEU A 208 -6.72 -3.65 16.96
CA LEU A 208 -6.52 -2.58 15.99
C LEU A 208 -5.82 -3.11 14.72
N LEU A 209 -4.75 -3.89 14.86
CA LEU A 209 -4.04 -4.49 13.73
C LEU A 209 -4.96 -5.41 12.92
N TRP A 210 -5.75 -6.23 13.62
CA TRP A 210 -6.75 -7.09 13.01
C TRP A 210 -7.80 -6.28 12.23
N TRP A 211 -8.36 -5.24 12.85
CA TRP A 211 -9.36 -4.38 12.23
C TRP A 211 -8.81 -3.66 10.99
N LEU A 212 -7.60 -3.11 11.07
CA LEU A 212 -6.93 -2.47 9.94
C LEU A 212 -6.72 -3.47 8.79
N SER A 213 -6.22 -4.67 9.08
CA SER A 213 -6.00 -5.72 8.08
C SER A 213 -7.29 -6.11 7.35
N HIS A 214 -8.40 -6.20 8.07
CA HIS A 214 -9.71 -6.51 7.45
C HIS A 214 -10.20 -5.37 6.57
N ARG A 215 -10.07 -4.12 7.05
CA ARG A 215 -10.54 -2.94 6.32
C ARG A 215 -9.77 -2.72 5.03
N THR A 216 -8.43 -2.81 5.06
CA THR A 216 -7.60 -2.61 3.87
C THR A 216 -7.88 -3.64 2.78
N TRP A 217 -8.01 -4.92 3.17
CA TRP A 217 -8.35 -5.99 2.23
C TRP A 217 -9.69 -5.74 1.54
N SER A 218 -10.72 -5.35 2.30
CA SER A 218 -12.06 -5.11 1.77
C SER A 218 -12.17 -3.89 0.84
N ALA A 219 -11.29 -2.90 0.99
CA ALA A 219 -11.38 -1.63 0.28
C ALA A 219 -10.53 -1.57 -0.99
N TYR A 220 -9.37 -2.23 -1.01
CA TYR A 220 -8.38 -2.06 -2.09
C TYR A 220 -8.17 -3.31 -2.95
N GLU A 221 -8.46 -4.52 -2.44
CA GLU A 221 -8.24 -5.77 -3.19
C GLU A 221 -9.52 -6.38 -3.78
N SER A 222 -10.67 -5.72 -3.62
CA SER A 222 -11.96 -6.17 -4.13
C SER A 222 -12.24 -5.77 -5.60
N ALA A 223 -11.27 -5.18 -6.31
CA ALA A 223 -11.44 -4.85 -7.72
C ALA A 223 -11.47 -6.14 -8.55
N PRO A 224 -12.58 -6.47 -9.24
CA PRO A 224 -12.61 -7.63 -10.11
C PRO A 224 -11.57 -7.46 -11.23
N PRO A 225 -10.80 -8.51 -11.58
CA PRO A 225 -9.92 -8.44 -12.73
C PRO A 225 -10.73 -8.11 -13.98
N PRO A 226 -10.20 -7.30 -14.92
CA PRO A 226 -10.90 -7.00 -16.16
C PRO A 226 -11.27 -8.31 -16.85
N ALA A 227 -12.52 -8.41 -17.29
CA ALA A 227 -13.03 -9.60 -17.94
C ALA A 227 -12.20 -9.84 -19.21
N HIS A 228 -11.41 -10.91 -19.24
CA HIS A 228 -10.78 -11.37 -20.45
C HIS A 228 -11.90 -11.95 -21.33
N GLU A 229 -12.35 -11.18 -22.31
CA GLU A 229 -13.23 -11.71 -23.35
C GLU A 229 -12.44 -12.78 -24.10
N GLN A 230 -12.84 -14.04 -23.90
CA GLN A 230 -12.22 -15.18 -24.56
C GLN A 230 -12.54 -15.05 -26.05
N VAL A 231 -11.55 -14.62 -26.84
CA VAL A 231 -11.63 -14.70 -28.30
C VAL A 231 -11.82 -16.17 -28.64
N ARG A 232 -13.05 -16.51 -29.01
CA ARG A 232 -13.42 -17.82 -29.51
C ARG A 232 -12.87 -17.90 -30.92
N GLU A 233 -11.76 -18.60 -31.11
CA GLU A 233 -11.31 -19.03 -32.43
C GLU A 233 -12.38 -19.99 -32.97
N ASP A 234 -13.30 -19.47 -33.79
CA ASP A 234 -14.18 -20.29 -34.61
C ASP A 234 -13.35 -20.81 -35.81
N ASP A 235 -13.31 -22.15 -35.93
CA ASP A 235 -12.68 -22.96 -37.01
C ASP A 235 -13.15 -22.59 -38.42
#